data_AF-A0A947IPN3-F1
#
_entry.id   AF-A0A947IPN3-F1
#
_cell.length_a   1.000
_cell.length_b   1.000
_cell.length_c   1.000
_cell.angle_alpha   90.00
_cell.angle_beta   90.00
_cell.angle_gamma   90.00
#
_symmetry.space_group_name_H-M   'P 1'
#
loop_
_entity.id
_entity.type
_entity.pdbx_description
1 polymer ?
#
loop_
_entity_poly.entity_id
_entity_poly.type
_entity_poly.pdbx_seq_one_letter_code
_entity_poly.pdbx_strand_id
1 'polypeptide(L)'
;MKLTTEQQLNRLVSELLKDLAEDNLAIFAGAGLSVPAGFVSWSELLRPIAEELELEVERETDLVALAQYHCNSNLANRGKLNQLLINELSDDAEVTSNHKILAKLPISTYWTTNYDRLIEKALAEAGKLPDTKHRIKQLSFTKRGRDAVVYKMHGDIEHPDEAVLTKDDYENYHVRMQPFINALSGDLVSKTFLFLGFSFTDPNLDYILSRVRVAYSTDQRQHFCIQRIIVAEAGEEQADTEYRERKQELFIQDLLRFGIKTILVSDYSEITEILQKLEWAYRRRTVFLSGAAHEYGQWPSSEAENFIYSLAKDIAALDFRIVSGFGLGVGSSVITGVLEHVYMSGKRLDSDQLILRPFPQSQIGSRSIAEIWHEYRTDMISYSGIVIFLFGNKLKNDEVVLSDGLIKEYEIAKANNLLLLPVGATEYATREIYSTLMKEGYFDSAEFPVHARKYIDQLGDANADLSTIKKAVIDLLKSLK
;
A
#
# COMPACT_ATOMS: atom_id res chain seq x y z
N MET A 1 27.64 3.28 10.91
CA MET A 1 26.16 3.42 11.12
C MET A 1 25.53 2.14 11.67
N LYS A 2 24.38 2.23 12.37
CA LYS A 2 23.62 1.05 12.83
C LYS A 2 22.39 0.83 11.96
N LEU A 3 22.15 -0.42 11.56
CA LEU A 3 20.90 -0.81 10.92
C LEU A 3 19.71 -0.50 11.81
N THR A 4 18.58 -0.20 11.17
CA THR A 4 17.32 0.02 11.88
C THR A 4 16.94 -1.27 12.60
N THR A 5 16.61 -1.18 13.88
CA THR A 5 16.16 -2.36 14.62
C THR A 5 14.75 -2.77 14.19
N GLU A 6 14.39 -4.04 14.37
CA GLU A 6 13.02 -4.51 14.08
C GLU A 6 11.95 -3.72 14.86
N GLN A 7 12.26 -3.32 16.10
CA GLN A 7 11.38 -2.44 16.91
C GLN A 7 11.16 -1.07 16.25
N GLN A 8 12.19 -0.49 15.65
CA GLN A 8 12.08 0.79 14.93
C GLN A 8 11.28 0.63 13.63
N LEU A 9 11.44 -0.48 12.90
CA LEU A 9 10.63 -0.79 11.72
C LEU A 9 9.15 -0.99 12.07
N ASN A 10 8.85 -1.72 13.14
CA ASN A 10 7.48 -1.91 13.61
C ASN A 10 6.84 -0.57 14.03
N ARG A 11 7.63 0.33 14.64
CA ARG A 11 7.18 1.68 14.96
C ARG A 11 6.90 2.51 13.70
N LEU A 12 7.77 2.45 12.69
CA LEU A 12 7.55 3.11 11.39
C LEU A 12 6.23 2.63 10.77
N VAL A 13 6.04 1.31 10.66
CA VAL A 13 4.81 0.73 10.08
C VAL A 13 3.57 1.20 10.85
N SER A 14 3.63 1.24 12.18
CA SER A 14 2.52 1.74 13.01
C SER A 14 2.21 3.22 12.78
N GLU A 15 3.25 4.08 12.70
CA GLU A 15 3.11 5.51 12.41
C GLU A 15 2.52 5.74 11.00
N LEU A 16 3.07 5.07 9.97
CA LEU A 16 2.55 5.15 8.60
C LEU A 16 1.12 4.62 8.47
N LEU A 17 0.78 3.55 9.20
CA LEU A 17 -0.54 2.95 9.16
C LEU A 17 -1.61 3.86 9.78
N LYS A 18 -1.23 4.68 10.78
CA LYS A 18 -2.12 5.70 11.34
C LYS A 18 -2.44 6.76 10.28
N ASP A 19 -1.41 7.35 9.66
CA ASP A 19 -1.59 8.38 8.64
C ASP A 19 -2.30 7.83 7.39
N LEU A 20 -2.04 6.57 7.02
CA LEU A 20 -2.72 5.91 5.91
C LEU A 20 -4.22 5.74 6.14
N ALA A 21 -4.63 5.42 7.36
CA ALA A 21 -6.04 5.24 7.71
C ALA A 21 -6.83 6.55 7.78
N GLU A 22 -6.14 7.68 7.83
CA GLU A 22 -6.72 9.03 7.86
C GLU A 22 -6.54 9.79 6.53
N ASP A 23 -6.13 9.11 5.44
CA ASP A 23 -5.81 9.72 4.12
C ASP A 23 -4.74 10.84 4.20
N ASN A 24 -3.84 10.70 5.17
CA ASN A 24 -2.78 11.66 5.48
C ASN A 24 -1.39 11.19 5.03
N LEU A 25 -1.26 10.01 4.42
CA LEU A 25 0.00 9.52 3.87
C LEU A 25 0.17 9.95 2.40
N ALA A 26 1.33 10.49 2.07
CA ALA A 26 1.77 10.78 0.70
C ALA A 26 3.09 10.06 0.40
N ILE A 27 3.29 9.72 -0.88
CA ILE A 27 4.55 9.12 -1.35
C ILE A 27 5.32 10.16 -2.16
N PHE A 28 6.63 10.25 -1.91
CA PHE A 28 7.56 10.90 -2.83
C PHE A 28 8.47 9.84 -3.44
N ALA A 29 8.33 9.58 -4.73
CA ALA A 29 9.10 8.57 -5.45
C ALA A 29 10.21 9.23 -6.29
N GLY A 30 11.45 8.79 -6.09
CA GLY A 30 12.58 9.13 -6.95
C GLY A 30 12.95 8.01 -7.93
N ALA A 31 13.97 8.23 -8.75
CA ALA A 31 14.35 7.33 -9.83
C ALA A 31 14.73 5.93 -9.33
N GLY A 32 15.26 5.83 -8.09
CA GLY A 32 15.62 4.55 -7.48
C GLY A 32 14.45 3.57 -7.29
N LEU A 33 13.20 4.07 -7.25
CA LEU A 33 12.02 3.20 -7.18
C LEU A 33 11.73 2.51 -8.53
N SER A 34 12.12 3.15 -9.62
CA SER A 34 11.92 2.71 -11.00
C SER A 34 13.05 1.82 -11.53
N VAL A 35 14.24 1.82 -10.90
CA VAL A 35 15.41 1.01 -11.33
C VAL A 35 15.12 -0.48 -11.50
N PRO A 36 14.41 -1.17 -10.58
CA PRO A 36 14.09 -2.59 -10.76
C PRO A 36 13.19 -2.90 -11.95
N ALA A 37 12.52 -1.90 -12.52
CA ALA A 37 11.72 -2.04 -13.75
C ALA A 37 12.58 -1.96 -15.03
N GLY A 38 13.89 -1.79 -14.90
CA GLY A 38 14.82 -1.60 -16.02
C GLY A 38 15.13 -0.15 -16.35
N PHE A 39 14.56 0.82 -15.62
CA PHE A 39 14.87 2.24 -15.83
C PHE A 39 16.24 2.61 -15.27
N VAL A 40 16.88 3.56 -15.94
CA VAL A 40 18.20 4.04 -15.59
C VAL A 40 18.14 5.15 -14.53
N SER A 41 19.19 5.28 -13.73
CA SER A 41 19.34 6.44 -12.84
C SER A 41 19.65 7.71 -13.67
N TRP A 42 19.59 8.87 -13.03
CA TRP A 42 19.95 10.13 -13.69
C TRP A 42 21.41 10.16 -14.18
N SER A 43 22.34 9.55 -13.44
CA SER A 43 23.74 9.43 -13.87
C SER A 43 23.87 8.53 -15.10
N GLU A 44 23.20 7.38 -15.09
CA GLU A 44 23.23 6.45 -16.23
C GLU A 44 22.58 7.05 -17.49
N LEU A 45 21.48 7.79 -17.35
CA LEU A 45 20.83 8.48 -18.47
C LEU A 45 21.76 9.48 -19.17
N LEU A 46 22.61 10.17 -18.40
CA LEU A 46 23.54 11.17 -18.93
C LEU A 46 24.92 10.61 -19.32
N ARG A 47 25.17 9.31 -19.12
CA ARG A 47 26.43 8.67 -19.50
C ARG A 47 26.79 8.91 -20.99
N PRO A 48 25.87 8.74 -21.97
CA PRO A 48 26.19 9.02 -23.38
C PRO A 48 26.51 10.49 -23.65
N ILE A 49 26.04 11.40 -22.79
CA ILE A 49 26.31 12.83 -22.88
C ILE A 49 27.69 13.15 -22.29
N ALA A 50 28.05 12.54 -21.16
CA ALA A 50 29.38 12.66 -20.59
C ALA A 50 30.46 12.19 -21.58
N GLU A 51 30.25 11.03 -22.19
CA GLU A 51 31.19 10.45 -23.18
C GLU A 51 31.39 11.36 -24.39
N GLU A 52 30.31 11.98 -24.91
CA GLU A 52 30.40 12.95 -26.01
C GLU A 52 31.17 14.22 -25.63
N LEU A 53 31.11 14.62 -24.36
CA LEU A 53 31.84 15.75 -23.82
C LEU A 53 33.26 15.38 -23.33
N GLU A 54 33.70 14.14 -23.56
CA GLU A 54 34.98 13.60 -23.09
C GLU A 54 35.14 13.63 -21.55
N LEU A 55 34.03 13.41 -20.84
CA LEU A 55 33.94 13.36 -19.37
C LEU A 55 33.56 11.97 -18.87
N GLU A 56 33.92 11.66 -17.62
CA GLU A 56 33.52 10.44 -16.91
C GLU A 56 32.37 10.75 -15.95
N VAL A 57 31.17 10.19 -16.20
CA VAL A 57 29.96 10.53 -15.43
C VAL A 57 30.08 10.21 -13.94
N GLU A 58 30.87 9.21 -13.57
CA GLU A 58 31.16 8.81 -12.19
C GLU A 58 31.95 9.87 -11.42
N ARG A 59 32.70 10.72 -12.11
CA ARG A 59 33.47 11.81 -11.51
C ARG A 59 32.65 13.10 -11.40
N GLU A 60 31.51 13.17 -12.08
CA GLU A 60 30.68 14.35 -12.11
C GLU A 60 29.75 14.41 -10.91
N THR A 61 29.79 15.54 -10.20
CA THR A 61 28.94 15.78 -9.02
C THR A 61 27.70 16.62 -9.35
N ASP A 62 27.73 17.36 -10.45
CA ASP A 62 26.63 18.21 -10.94
C ASP A 62 26.17 17.74 -12.32
N LEU A 63 25.33 16.71 -12.31
CA LEU A 63 24.72 16.14 -13.51
C LEU A 63 23.82 17.15 -14.26
N VAL A 64 23.30 18.15 -13.56
CA VAL A 64 22.46 19.21 -14.15
C VAL A 64 23.33 20.17 -14.98
N ALA A 65 24.54 20.51 -14.49
CA ALA A 65 25.52 21.24 -15.27
C ALA A 65 26.02 20.45 -16.49
N LEU A 66 26.23 19.14 -16.35
CA LEU A 66 26.61 18.28 -17.47
C LEU A 66 25.59 18.35 -18.62
N ALA A 67 24.30 18.24 -18.31
CA ALA A 67 23.23 18.39 -19.30
C ALA A 67 23.24 19.79 -19.96
N GLN A 68 23.57 20.84 -19.20
CA GLN A 68 23.70 22.20 -19.73
C GLN A 68 24.92 22.36 -20.65
N TYR A 69 26.07 21.75 -20.33
CA TYR A 69 27.25 21.78 -21.20
C TYR A 69 26.95 21.17 -22.56
N HIS A 70 26.20 20.06 -22.59
CA HIS A 70 25.75 19.47 -23.84
C HIS A 70 24.90 20.44 -24.67
N CYS A 71 23.93 21.11 -24.06
CA CYS A 71 23.12 22.11 -24.76
C CYS A 71 23.98 23.26 -25.29
N ASN A 72 24.91 23.78 -24.48
CA ASN A 72 25.79 24.87 -24.87
C ASN A 72 26.69 24.49 -26.06
N SER A 73 27.28 23.29 -26.03
CA SER A 73 28.11 22.75 -27.11
C SER A 73 27.33 22.50 -28.41
N ASN A 74 25.99 22.37 -28.33
CA ASN A 74 25.12 22.10 -29.46
C ASN A 74 24.19 23.28 -29.81
N LEU A 75 24.65 24.52 -29.66
CA LEU A 75 23.89 25.74 -30.02
C LEU A 75 22.52 25.85 -29.32
N ALA A 76 22.48 25.51 -28.04
CA ALA A 76 21.26 25.43 -27.22
C ALA A 76 20.23 24.38 -27.68
N ASN A 77 20.66 23.39 -28.47
CA ASN A 77 19.79 22.30 -28.90
C ASN A 77 19.65 21.23 -27.80
N ARG A 78 18.40 20.98 -27.39
CA ARG A 78 18.03 19.95 -26.40
C ARG A 78 17.56 18.63 -27.02
N GLY A 79 17.50 18.56 -28.35
CA GLY A 79 16.91 17.44 -29.07
C GLY A 79 17.49 16.09 -28.70
N LYS A 80 18.82 16.00 -28.50
CA LYS A 80 19.47 14.74 -28.09
C LYS A 80 19.10 14.34 -26.66
N LEU A 81 19.05 15.28 -25.71
CA LEU A 81 18.60 15.01 -24.33
C LEU A 81 17.15 14.51 -24.32
N ASN A 82 16.28 15.18 -25.07
CA ASN A 82 14.88 14.77 -25.21
C ASN A 82 14.78 13.37 -25.84
N GLN A 83 15.60 13.08 -26.86
CA GLN A 83 15.62 11.77 -27.51
C GLN A 83 16.18 10.67 -26.61
N LEU A 84 17.20 10.95 -25.79
CA LEU A 84 17.70 10.01 -24.79
C LEU A 84 16.61 9.68 -23.77
N LEU A 85 15.91 10.70 -23.29
CA LEU A 85 14.79 10.53 -22.37
C LEU A 85 13.68 9.67 -22.99
N ILE A 86 13.33 9.89 -24.27
CA ILE A 86 12.42 9.01 -25.02
C ILE A 86 12.97 7.59 -25.05
N ASN A 87 14.19 7.39 -25.54
CA ASN A 87 14.73 6.04 -25.78
C ASN A 87 14.80 5.21 -24.50
N GLU A 88 15.34 5.77 -23.42
CA GLU A 88 15.58 5.06 -22.15
C GLU A 88 14.32 4.88 -21.31
N LEU A 89 13.27 5.68 -21.53
CA LEU A 89 12.04 5.61 -20.75
C LEU A 89 10.80 5.16 -21.55
N SER A 90 10.95 4.86 -22.85
CA SER A 90 9.85 4.45 -23.75
C SER A 90 9.54 2.95 -23.74
N ASP A 91 10.28 2.15 -22.97
CA ASP A 91 10.03 0.72 -22.87
C ASP A 91 8.72 0.41 -22.10
N ASP A 92 8.05 -0.68 -22.50
CA ASP A 92 6.93 -1.28 -21.77
C ASP A 92 7.41 -1.96 -20.48
N ALA A 93 8.11 -1.18 -19.65
CA ALA A 93 8.62 -1.62 -18.37
C ALA A 93 7.48 -2.13 -17.49
N GLU A 94 7.68 -3.30 -16.92
CA GLU A 94 6.72 -3.90 -16.01
C GLU A 94 6.71 -3.16 -14.67
N VAL A 95 5.51 -3.00 -14.12
CA VAL A 95 5.32 -2.38 -12.80
C VAL A 95 5.99 -3.25 -11.72
N THR A 96 6.89 -2.64 -10.95
CA THR A 96 7.59 -3.34 -9.85
C THR A 96 6.65 -3.71 -8.71
N SER A 97 7.06 -4.68 -7.87
CA SER A 97 6.31 -5.07 -6.67
C SER A 97 5.99 -3.88 -5.75
N ASN A 98 6.92 -2.94 -5.58
CA ASN A 98 6.71 -1.76 -4.75
C ASN A 98 5.58 -0.87 -5.27
N HIS A 99 5.57 -0.61 -6.59
CA HIS A 99 4.49 0.15 -7.20
C HIS A 99 3.13 -0.56 -7.05
N LYS A 100 3.09 -1.87 -7.25
CA LYS A 100 1.87 -2.69 -7.06
C LYS A 100 1.35 -2.61 -5.62
N ILE A 101 2.23 -2.71 -4.62
CA ILE A 101 1.85 -2.60 -3.21
C ILE A 101 1.31 -1.19 -2.90
N LEU A 102 2.06 -0.15 -3.29
CA LEU A 102 1.65 1.24 -3.08
C LEU A 102 0.31 1.56 -3.74
N ALA A 103 0.05 1.03 -4.93
CA ALA A 103 -1.21 1.24 -5.65
C ALA A 103 -2.41 0.58 -4.96
N LYS A 104 -2.22 -0.51 -4.21
CA LYS A 104 -3.29 -1.16 -3.43
C LYS A 104 -3.65 -0.40 -2.16
N LEU A 105 -2.68 0.28 -1.54
CA LEU A 105 -2.91 1.11 -0.35
C LEU A 105 -3.80 2.31 -0.68
N PRO A 106 -4.64 2.82 0.25
CA PRO A 106 -5.50 4.00 0.04
C PRO A 106 -4.70 5.31 0.07
N ILE A 107 -3.69 5.42 -0.77
CA ILE A 107 -2.86 6.63 -0.91
C ILE A 107 -3.45 7.46 -2.05
N SER A 108 -3.84 8.69 -1.74
CA SER A 108 -4.45 9.62 -2.70
C SER A 108 -3.44 10.61 -3.32
N THR A 109 -2.21 10.68 -2.79
CA THR A 109 -1.24 11.71 -3.15
C THR A 109 0.14 11.11 -3.42
N TYR A 110 0.60 11.26 -4.67
CA TYR A 110 1.93 10.85 -5.10
C TYR A 110 2.67 12.05 -5.70
N TRP A 111 3.90 12.24 -5.28
CA TRP A 111 4.85 13.19 -5.84
C TRP A 111 6.03 12.43 -6.43
N THR A 112 6.53 12.90 -7.56
CA THR A 112 7.73 12.31 -8.17
C THR A 112 8.49 13.31 -9.02
N THR A 113 9.79 13.10 -9.11
CA THR A 113 10.70 13.76 -10.07
C THR A 113 10.95 12.89 -11.30
N ASN A 114 10.33 11.70 -11.38
CA ASN A 114 10.51 10.76 -12.48
C ASN A 114 9.59 11.12 -13.65
N TYR A 115 10.06 10.79 -14.86
CA TYR A 115 9.32 11.01 -16.10
C TYR A 115 8.50 9.79 -16.52
N ASP A 116 8.86 8.60 -16.05
CA ASP A 116 8.19 7.32 -16.34
C ASP A 116 6.73 7.30 -15.84
N ARG A 117 5.96 6.31 -16.30
CA ARG A 117 4.52 6.19 -15.98
C ARG A 117 4.19 5.03 -15.05
N LEU A 118 5.16 4.54 -14.26
CA LEU A 118 4.97 3.34 -13.45
C LEU A 118 3.92 3.51 -12.35
N ILE A 119 3.87 4.68 -11.70
CA ILE A 119 2.88 4.96 -10.65
C ILE A 119 1.47 4.94 -11.25
N GLU A 120 1.30 5.57 -12.41
CA GLU A 120 0.04 5.66 -13.13
C GLU A 120 -0.42 4.30 -13.65
N LYS A 121 0.51 3.51 -14.23
CA LYS A 121 0.26 2.14 -14.67
C LYS A 121 -0.15 1.26 -13.49
N ALA A 122 0.56 1.34 -12.36
CA ALA A 122 0.25 0.57 -11.16
C ALA A 122 -1.13 0.90 -10.58
N LEU A 123 -1.48 2.19 -10.52
CA LEU A 123 -2.80 2.64 -10.08
C LEU A 123 -3.90 2.11 -11.01
N ALA A 124 -3.71 2.19 -12.33
CA ALA A 124 -4.67 1.67 -13.30
C ALA A 124 -4.83 0.14 -13.21
N GLU A 125 -3.73 -0.60 -13.06
CA GLU A 125 -3.74 -2.06 -12.84
C GLU A 125 -4.45 -2.45 -11.54
N ALA A 126 -4.40 -1.59 -10.51
CA ALA A 126 -5.13 -1.74 -9.26
C ALA A 126 -6.60 -1.27 -9.34
N GLY A 127 -7.10 -0.92 -10.53
CA GLY A 127 -8.47 -0.46 -10.75
C GLY A 127 -8.73 0.99 -10.32
N LYS A 128 -7.68 1.78 -10.03
CA LYS A 128 -7.77 3.18 -9.63
C LYS A 128 -7.59 4.12 -10.81
N LEU A 129 -8.21 5.29 -10.72
CA LEU A 129 -8.12 6.34 -11.71
C LEU A 129 -7.09 7.42 -11.29
N PRO A 130 -5.87 7.42 -11.86
CA PRO A 130 -4.89 8.48 -11.59
C PRO A 130 -5.26 9.80 -12.28
N ASP A 131 -5.06 10.91 -11.57
CA ASP A 131 -5.10 12.28 -12.08
C ASP A 131 -3.66 12.84 -12.14
N THR A 132 -2.98 12.61 -13.27
CA THR A 132 -1.58 13.01 -13.46
C THR A 132 -1.46 14.50 -13.76
N LYS A 133 -0.57 15.17 -13.02
CA LYS A 133 -0.26 16.60 -13.08
C LYS A 133 1.22 16.78 -13.37
N HIS A 134 1.58 17.11 -14.60
CA HIS A 134 2.95 17.42 -15.03
C HIS A 134 3.08 18.83 -15.64
N ARG A 135 1.95 19.53 -15.85
CA ARG A 135 1.86 20.92 -16.33
C ARG A 135 1.06 21.79 -15.37
N ILE A 136 1.44 23.07 -15.25
CA ILE A 136 0.78 24.03 -14.35
C ILE A 136 -0.73 24.12 -14.60
N LYS A 137 -1.14 24.17 -15.87
CA LYS A 137 -2.56 24.28 -16.23
C LYS A 137 -3.38 23.08 -15.71
N GLN A 138 -2.77 21.90 -15.57
CA GLN A 138 -3.44 20.71 -15.06
C GLN A 138 -3.81 20.82 -13.58
N LEU A 139 -3.10 21.64 -12.80
CA LEU A 139 -3.44 21.89 -11.39
C LEU A 139 -4.80 22.58 -11.22
N SER A 140 -5.29 23.26 -12.26
CA SER A 140 -6.55 24.02 -12.20
C SER A 140 -7.82 23.19 -12.41
N PHE A 141 -7.70 21.93 -12.84
CA PHE A 141 -8.84 21.06 -13.10
C PHE A 141 -8.72 19.72 -12.39
N THR A 142 -9.86 19.09 -12.14
CA THR A 142 -9.95 17.83 -11.41
C THR A 142 -10.51 16.75 -12.33
N LYS A 143 -9.79 15.63 -12.45
CA LYS A 143 -10.33 14.46 -13.15
C LYS A 143 -11.47 13.86 -12.32
N ARG A 144 -12.66 13.76 -12.92
CA ARG A 144 -13.85 13.23 -12.24
C ARG A 144 -13.63 11.77 -11.86
N GLY A 145 -13.93 11.42 -10.61
CA GLY A 145 -13.77 10.06 -10.08
C GLY A 145 -12.32 9.64 -9.88
N ARG A 146 -11.38 10.58 -9.78
CA ARG A 146 -9.98 10.25 -9.46
C ARG A 146 -9.86 9.60 -8.08
N ASP A 147 -9.03 8.58 -7.98
CA ASP A 147 -8.69 7.93 -6.72
C ASP A 147 -7.37 8.47 -6.15
N ALA A 148 -6.47 8.92 -7.02
CA ALA A 148 -5.19 9.49 -6.63
C ALA A 148 -4.73 10.60 -7.58
N VAL A 149 -3.94 11.54 -7.06
CA VAL A 149 -3.27 12.59 -7.84
C VAL A 149 -1.78 12.26 -7.91
N VAL A 150 -1.22 12.30 -9.11
CA VAL A 150 0.21 12.05 -9.35
C VAL A 150 0.86 13.34 -9.85
N TYR A 151 1.60 14.02 -8.99
CA TYR A 151 2.33 15.23 -9.31
C TYR A 151 3.73 14.90 -9.81
N LYS A 152 4.02 15.22 -11.07
CA LYS A 152 5.32 15.00 -11.70
C LYS A 152 6.02 16.34 -11.85
N MET A 153 6.96 16.58 -10.95
CA MET A 153 7.61 17.89 -10.81
C MET A 153 8.46 18.27 -12.01
N HIS A 154 9.08 17.29 -12.65
CA HIS A 154 10.04 17.49 -13.73
C HIS A 154 9.46 17.26 -15.12
N GLY A 155 8.16 17.00 -15.24
CA GLY A 155 7.50 16.76 -16.52
C GLY A 155 7.12 15.29 -16.72
N ASP A 156 6.91 14.92 -17.97
CA ASP A 156 6.39 13.60 -18.37
C ASP A 156 7.08 13.12 -19.64
N ILE A 157 7.26 11.81 -19.76
CA ILE A 157 7.86 11.16 -20.94
C ILE A 157 7.12 11.44 -22.25
N GLU A 158 5.81 11.70 -22.21
CA GLU A 158 5.03 12.06 -23.41
C GLU A 158 5.31 13.49 -23.89
N HIS A 159 5.95 14.32 -23.06
CA HIS A 159 6.27 15.72 -23.33
C HIS A 159 7.73 16.04 -22.95
N PRO A 160 8.72 15.40 -23.60
CA PRO A 160 10.13 15.52 -23.24
C PRO A 160 10.68 16.93 -23.48
N ASP A 161 10.05 17.71 -24.36
CA ASP A 161 10.37 19.11 -24.61
C ASP A 161 10.08 20.05 -23.42
N GLU A 162 9.22 19.61 -22.49
CA GLU A 162 8.90 20.32 -21.26
C GLU A 162 9.63 19.75 -20.02
N ALA A 163 10.48 18.74 -20.21
CA ALA A 163 11.19 18.09 -19.12
C ALA A 163 12.26 19.00 -18.49
N VAL A 164 12.37 18.95 -17.16
CA VAL A 164 13.37 19.69 -16.36
C VAL A 164 14.66 18.89 -16.30
N LEU A 165 15.62 19.21 -17.16
CA LEU A 165 16.84 18.42 -17.35
C LEU A 165 18.12 19.25 -17.18
N THR A 166 18.10 20.51 -17.60
CA THR A 166 19.31 21.34 -17.68
C THR A 166 19.34 22.38 -16.58
N LYS A 167 20.54 22.93 -16.31
CA LYS A 167 20.72 23.98 -15.32
C LYS A 167 19.77 25.16 -15.51
N ASP A 168 19.57 25.60 -16.75
CA ASP A 168 18.62 26.67 -17.07
C ASP A 168 17.18 26.31 -16.65
N ASP A 169 16.76 25.05 -16.74
CA ASP A 169 15.41 24.65 -16.30
C ASP A 169 15.28 24.73 -14.79
N TYR A 170 16.28 24.25 -14.04
CA TYR A 170 16.30 24.31 -12.58
C TYR A 170 16.34 25.75 -12.08
N GLU A 171 17.16 26.61 -12.69
CA GLU A 171 17.23 28.03 -12.35
C GLU A 171 15.88 28.74 -12.59
N ASN A 172 15.19 28.43 -13.68
CA ASN A 172 13.87 29.00 -13.99
C ASN A 172 12.70 28.26 -13.31
N TYR A 173 12.96 27.16 -12.61
CA TYR A 173 11.91 26.27 -12.07
C TYR A 173 11.02 27.01 -11.09
N HIS A 174 11.60 27.78 -10.17
CA HIS A 174 10.84 28.55 -9.18
C HIS A 174 9.91 29.60 -9.81
N VAL A 175 10.22 30.10 -11.01
CA VAL A 175 9.36 31.05 -11.73
C VAL A 175 8.28 30.30 -12.49
N ARG A 176 8.67 29.28 -13.27
CA ARG A 176 7.74 28.55 -14.14
C ARG A 176 6.81 27.66 -13.33
N MET A 177 7.34 26.90 -12.39
CA MET A 177 6.65 25.84 -11.66
C MET A 177 6.24 26.24 -10.23
N GLN A 178 6.18 27.54 -9.92
CA GLN A 178 5.77 28.05 -8.59
C GLN A 178 4.47 27.41 -8.05
N PRO A 179 3.43 27.13 -8.86
CA PRO A 179 2.23 26.45 -8.37
C PRO A 179 2.48 25.02 -7.87
N PHE A 180 3.40 24.26 -8.49
CA PHE A 180 3.81 22.95 -7.99
C PHE A 180 4.55 23.06 -6.66
N ILE A 181 5.45 24.04 -6.54
CA ILE A 181 6.16 24.31 -5.28
C ILE A 181 5.17 24.62 -4.16
N ASN A 182 4.18 25.47 -4.42
CA ASN A 182 3.16 25.81 -3.43
C ASN A 182 2.32 24.60 -3.02
N ALA A 183 1.92 23.76 -4.00
CA ALA A 183 1.17 22.54 -3.75
C ALA A 183 1.97 21.55 -2.90
N LEU A 184 3.23 21.26 -3.26
CA LEU A 184 4.10 20.38 -2.48
C LEU A 184 4.35 20.93 -1.08
N SER A 185 4.54 22.25 -0.95
CA SER A 185 4.71 22.89 0.37
C SER A 185 3.47 22.70 1.24
N GLY A 186 2.27 22.82 0.67
CA GLY A 186 1.01 22.56 1.37
C GLY A 186 0.86 21.09 1.78
N ASP A 187 1.23 20.17 0.90
CA ASP A 187 1.20 18.74 1.20
C ASP A 187 2.23 18.37 2.28
N LEU A 188 3.47 18.88 2.23
CA LEU A 188 4.50 18.62 3.26
C LEU A 188 4.06 19.08 4.66
N VAL A 189 3.23 20.12 4.74
CA VAL A 189 2.68 20.60 6.02
C VAL A 189 1.53 19.71 6.50
N SER A 190 0.66 19.28 5.58
CA SER A 190 -0.61 18.61 5.92
C SER A 190 -0.53 17.09 5.96
N LYS A 191 0.37 16.48 5.19
CA LYS A 191 0.51 15.04 4.98
C LYS A 191 1.88 14.54 5.43
N THR A 192 1.91 13.31 5.91
CA THR A 192 3.16 12.61 6.21
C THR A 192 3.72 12.04 4.91
N PHE A 193 4.97 12.36 4.58
CA PHE A 193 5.63 11.84 3.40
C PHE A 193 6.49 10.62 3.72
N LEU A 194 6.41 9.61 2.84
CA LEU A 194 7.39 8.54 2.71
C LEU A 194 8.18 8.72 1.41
N PHE A 195 9.47 9.06 1.56
CA PHE A 195 10.42 9.23 0.46
C PHE A 195 11.08 7.89 0.12
N LEU A 196 10.92 7.44 -1.14
CA LEU A 196 11.42 6.16 -1.64
C LEU A 196 12.28 6.35 -2.90
N GLY A 197 13.45 5.72 -2.93
CA GLY A 197 14.34 5.75 -4.10
C GLY A 197 14.82 7.16 -4.49
N PHE A 198 14.90 8.07 -3.51
CA PHE A 198 15.17 9.48 -3.74
C PHE A 198 16.48 9.93 -3.07
N SER A 199 17.34 10.61 -3.82
CA SER A 199 18.70 10.99 -3.39
C SER A 199 18.78 12.33 -2.65
N PHE A 200 17.73 13.17 -2.71
CA PHE A 200 17.74 14.57 -2.24
C PHE A 200 18.87 15.44 -2.80
N THR A 201 19.38 15.08 -3.97
CA THR A 201 20.31 15.92 -4.73
C THR A 201 19.59 16.97 -5.58
N ASP A 202 18.25 17.01 -5.52
CA ASP A 202 17.41 17.93 -6.27
C ASP A 202 17.37 19.31 -5.58
N PRO A 203 17.89 20.37 -6.22
CA PRO A 203 17.92 21.71 -5.63
C PRO A 203 16.52 22.34 -5.50
N ASN A 204 15.54 21.93 -6.32
CA ASN A 204 14.16 22.41 -6.18
C ASN A 204 13.53 21.87 -4.91
N LEU A 205 13.78 20.60 -4.57
CA LEU A 205 13.26 20.03 -3.33
C LEU A 205 13.94 20.63 -2.09
N ASP A 206 15.26 20.81 -2.10
CA ASP A 206 15.98 21.48 -1.01
C ASP A 206 15.43 22.89 -0.75
N TYR A 207 15.16 23.63 -1.82
CA TYR A 207 14.51 24.94 -1.74
C TYR A 207 13.11 24.86 -1.10
N ILE A 208 12.32 23.82 -1.40
CA ILE A 208 10.99 23.64 -0.81
C ILE A 208 11.08 23.28 0.67
N LEU A 209 11.91 22.29 1.01
CA LEU A 209 12.12 21.82 2.38
C LEU A 209 12.65 22.93 3.28
N SER A 210 13.57 23.77 2.78
CA SER A 210 14.06 24.93 3.52
C SER A 210 12.97 25.95 3.83
N ARG A 211 12.05 26.22 2.89
CA ARG A 211 10.91 27.14 3.13
C ARG A 211 9.93 26.59 4.15
N VAL A 212 9.56 25.31 4.05
CA VAL A 212 8.70 24.66 5.04
C VAL A 212 9.36 24.70 6.42
N ARG A 213 10.65 24.37 6.50
CA ARG A 213 11.41 24.43 7.75
C ARG A 213 11.40 25.83 8.39
N VAL A 214 11.67 26.87 7.62
CA VAL A 214 11.71 28.25 8.13
C VAL A 214 10.34 28.70 8.63
N ALA A 215 9.26 28.32 7.93
CA ALA A 215 7.91 28.71 8.29
C ALA A 215 7.43 28.11 9.63
N TYR A 216 7.79 26.85 9.92
CA TYR A 216 7.26 26.11 11.09
C TYR A 216 8.30 25.85 12.19
N SER A 217 9.58 26.17 11.97
CA SER A 217 10.66 26.08 12.94
C SER A 217 10.73 24.71 13.66
N THR A 218 10.23 24.61 14.89
CA THR A 218 10.33 23.39 15.73
C THR A 218 9.13 22.45 15.60
N ASP A 219 7.98 22.92 15.13
CA ASP A 219 6.71 22.18 15.14
C ASP A 219 6.38 21.60 13.76
N GLN A 220 7.40 21.12 13.06
CA GLN A 220 7.25 20.51 11.74
C GLN A 220 6.63 19.13 11.85
N ARG A 221 5.83 18.77 10.84
CA ARG A 221 5.35 17.39 10.68
C ARG A 221 6.56 16.47 10.42
N GLN A 222 6.55 15.29 11.03
CA GLN A 222 7.59 14.29 10.79
C GLN A 222 7.32 13.56 9.47
N HIS A 223 8.37 13.31 8.70
CA HIS A 223 8.36 12.53 7.46
C HIS A 223 9.37 11.38 7.57
N PHE A 224 9.36 10.47 6.60
CA PHE A 224 10.24 9.30 6.59
C PHE A 224 10.93 9.14 5.25
N CYS A 225 12.19 8.72 5.28
CA CYS A 225 12.94 8.33 4.10
C CYS A 225 13.55 6.95 4.33
N ILE A 226 13.55 6.06 3.33
CA ILE A 226 14.27 4.79 3.42
C ILE A 226 15.52 4.86 2.54
N GLN A 227 16.69 4.59 3.14
CA GLN A 227 17.98 4.57 2.46
C GLN A 227 18.75 3.30 2.77
N ARG A 228 19.50 2.82 1.79
CA ARG A 228 20.45 1.72 1.97
C ARG A 228 21.71 2.25 2.66
N ILE A 229 22.26 1.48 3.60
CA ILE A 229 23.58 1.79 4.17
C ILE A 229 24.66 1.76 3.08
N ILE A 230 25.68 2.59 3.23
CA ILE A 230 26.90 2.46 2.42
C ILE A 230 27.54 1.09 2.69
N VAL A 231 27.95 0.43 1.61
CA VAL A 231 28.71 -0.83 1.63
C VAL A 231 30.02 -0.59 0.89
N ALA A 232 31.10 -1.22 1.36
CA ALA A 232 32.40 -1.17 0.69
C ALA A 232 32.29 -1.73 -0.73
N GLU A 233 32.85 -0.99 -1.69
CA GLU A 233 32.89 -1.41 -3.08
C GLU A 233 34.11 -2.33 -3.35
N ALA A 234 34.02 -3.18 -4.36
CA ALA A 234 35.09 -4.13 -4.65
C ALA A 234 36.36 -3.39 -5.10
N GLY A 235 37.43 -3.50 -4.30
CA GLY A 235 38.71 -2.83 -4.57
C GLY A 235 38.79 -1.39 -4.04
N GLU A 236 37.79 -0.93 -3.29
CA GLU A 236 37.80 0.38 -2.63
C GLU A 236 38.72 0.38 -1.40
N GLU A 237 39.43 1.48 -1.18
CA GLU A 237 40.20 1.66 0.05
C GLU A 237 39.26 1.88 1.24
N GLN A 238 39.63 1.32 2.39
CA GLN A 238 38.87 1.47 3.64
C GLN A 238 38.57 2.94 3.98
N ALA A 239 39.50 3.85 3.68
CA ALA A 239 39.35 5.28 3.93
C ALA A 239 38.22 5.91 3.09
N ASP A 240 38.03 5.45 1.85
CA ASP A 240 36.99 5.95 0.95
C ASP A 240 35.61 5.44 1.40
N THR A 241 35.52 4.17 1.81
CA THR A 241 34.30 3.63 2.43
C THR A 241 33.92 4.44 3.67
N GLU A 242 34.87 4.68 4.59
CA GLU A 242 34.65 5.47 5.81
C GLU A 242 34.23 6.92 5.51
N TYR A 243 34.80 7.51 4.46
CA TYR A 243 34.39 8.84 3.99
C TYR A 243 32.93 8.87 3.51
N ARG A 244 32.52 7.89 2.70
CA ARG A 244 31.13 7.78 2.22
C ARG A 244 30.15 7.50 3.36
N GLU A 245 30.49 6.62 4.30
CA GLU A 245 29.69 6.39 5.51
C GLU A 245 29.52 7.69 6.31
N ARG A 246 30.61 8.44 6.51
CA ARG A 246 30.56 9.70 7.24
C ARG A 246 29.71 10.75 6.52
N LYS A 247 29.80 10.81 5.19
CA LYS A 247 28.97 11.70 4.36
C LYS A 247 27.48 11.33 4.48
N GLN A 248 27.15 10.04 4.47
CA GLN A 248 25.78 9.56 4.69
C GLN A 248 25.27 9.94 6.08
N GLU A 249 26.07 9.81 7.14
CA GLU A 249 25.69 10.22 8.49
C GLU A 249 25.37 11.72 8.57
N LEU A 250 26.21 12.57 7.98
CA LEU A 250 26.00 14.02 7.96
C LEU A 250 24.74 14.38 7.17
N PHE A 251 24.50 13.70 6.05
CA PHE A 251 23.31 13.89 5.25
C PHE A 251 22.03 13.49 6.01
N ILE A 252 22.04 12.37 6.73
CA ILE A 252 20.91 11.96 7.59
C ILE A 252 20.66 12.99 8.70
N GLN A 253 21.72 13.54 9.30
CA GLN A 253 21.58 14.62 10.29
C GLN A 253 20.98 15.88 9.67
N ASP A 254 21.28 16.18 8.41
CA ASP A 254 20.70 17.30 7.69
C ASP A 254 19.21 17.10 7.43
N LEU A 255 18.80 15.89 7.03
CA LEU A 255 17.39 15.53 6.82
C LEU A 255 16.54 15.71 8.08
N LEU A 256 17.10 15.45 9.27
CA LEU A 256 16.40 15.71 10.54
C LEU A 256 16.04 17.19 10.74
N ARG A 257 16.80 18.13 10.14
CA ARG A 257 16.48 19.57 10.21
C ARG A 257 15.18 19.91 9.49
N PHE A 258 14.78 19.08 8.53
CA PHE A 258 13.54 19.18 7.76
C PHE A 258 12.43 18.26 8.29
N GLY A 259 12.60 17.67 9.48
CA GLY A 259 11.65 16.73 10.06
C GLY A 259 11.64 15.36 9.38
N ILE A 260 12.62 15.05 8.51
CA ILE A 260 12.68 13.80 7.77
C ILE A 260 13.55 12.80 8.55
N LYS A 261 12.92 11.73 9.03
CA LYS A 261 13.59 10.64 9.73
C LYS A 261 14.01 9.55 8.75
N THR A 262 15.30 9.26 8.69
CA THR A 262 15.84 8.21 7.81
C THR A 262 15.78 6.84 8.47
N ILE A 263 15.33 5.86 7.71
CA ILE A 263 15.30 4.43 8.00
C ILE A 263 16.36 3.77 7.14
N LEU A 264 17.29 3.08 7.81
CA LEU A 264 18.43 2.44 7.17
C LEU A 264 18.17 0.95 6.98
N VAL A 265 18.31 0.51 5.74
CA VAL A 265 18.21 -0.90 5.32
C VAL A 265 19.56 -1.39 4.79
N SER A 266 19.79 -2.70 4.85
CA SER A 266 21.00 -3.32 4.29
C SER A 266 20.87 -3.57 2.78
N ASP A 267 19.66 -3.88 2.33
CA ASP A 267 19.32 -4.15 0.94
C ASP A 267 18.02 -3.45 0.50
N TYR A 268 17.88 -3.16 -0.79
CA TYR A 268 16.68 -2.53 -1.33
C TYR A 268 15.44 -3.44 -1.29
N SER A 269 15.60 -4.76 -1.24
CA SER A 269 14.50 -5.72 -1.05
C SER A 269 13.75 -5.49 0.27
N GLU A 270 14.42 -5.00 1.32
CA GLU A 270 13.79 -4.65 2.60
C GLU A 270 12.75 -3.54 2.46
N ILE A 271 12.87 -2.65 1.46
CA ILE A 271 11.81 -1.67 1.16
C ILE A 271 10.51 -2.41 0.81
N THR A 272 10.62 -3.45 -0.01
CA THR A 272 9.47 -4.28 -0.40
C THR A 272 8.87 -4.95 0.82
N GLU A 273 9.70 -5.49 1.72
CA GLU A 273 9.24 -6.12 2.96
C GLU A 273 8.52 -5.12 3.88
N ILE A 274 9.03 -3.90 4.03
CA ILE A 274 8.39 -2.84 4.82
C ILE A 274 7.03 -2.47 4.24
N LEU A 275 6.95 -2.31 2.90
CA LEU A 275 5.69 -2.01 2.22
C LEU A 275 4.69 -3.16 2.33
N GLN A 276 5.15 -4.41 2.22
CA GLN A 276 4.32 -5.60 2.44
C GLN A 276 3.79 -5.65 3.88
N LYS A 277 4.64 -5.36 4.88
CA LYS A 277 4.20 -5.27 6.29
C LYS A 277 3.15 -4.18 6.48
N LEU A 278 3.30 -3.02 5.83
CA LEU A 278 2.31 -1.95 5.85
C LEU A 278 1.00 -2.36 5.19
N GLU A 279 1.03 -2.93 3.99
CA GLU A 279 -0.15 -3.46 3.30
C GLU A 279 -0.87 -4.51 4.13
N TRP A 280 -0.12 -5.46 4.67
CA TRP A 280 -0.64 -6.52 5.52
C TRP A 280 -1.30 -5.95 6.78
N ALA A 281 -0.66 -5.01 7.47
CA ALA A 281 -1.21 -4.39 8.67
C ALA A 281 -2.46 -3.55 8.36
N TYR A 282 -2.49 -2.89 7.19
CA TYR A 282 -3.65 -2.16 6.72
C TYR A 282 -4.83 -3.08 6.40
N ARG A 283 -4.60 -4.13 5.61
CA ARG A 283 -5.66 -5.08 5.23
C ARG A 283 -6.25 -5.77 6.45
N ARG A 284 -5.44 -6.08 7.47
CA ARG A 284 -5.91 -6.72 8.71
C ARG A 284 -6.89 -5.90 9.52
N ARG A 285 -7.04 -4.60 9.26
CA ARG A 285 -8.13 -3.78 9.85
C ARG A 285 -9.51 -4.10 9.27
N THR A 286 -9.59 -4.97 8.26
CA THR A 286 -10.83 -5.37 7.62
C THR A 286 -11.04 -6.88 7.75
N VAL A 287 -12.19 -7.26 8.30
CA VAL A 287 -12.64 -8.65 8.45
C VAL A 287 -13.72 -8.94 7.41
N PHE A 288 -13.53 -9.98 6.60
CA PHE A 288 -14.58 -10.56 5.80
C PHE A 288 -15.29 -11.67 6.60
N LEU A 289 -16.59 -11.51 6.83
CA LEU A 289 -17.42 -12.52 7.47
C LEU A 289 -18.07 -13.40 6.39
N SER A 290 -17.44 -14.55 6.13
CA SER A 290 -17.95 -15.60 5.25
C SER A 290 -18.83 -16.55 6.05
N GLY A 291 -20.08 -16.71 5.61
CA GLY A 291 -20.98 -17.64 6.27
C GLY A 291 -22.25 -17.89 5.47
N ALA A 292 -22.72 -19.13 5.51
CA ALA A 292 -23.98 -19.55 4.94
C ALA A 292 -24.57 -20.66 5.80
N ALA A 293 -25.83 -20.52 6.21
CA ALA A 293 -26.50 -21.51 7.03
C ALA A 293 -27.98 -21.61 6.64
N HIS A 294 -28.40 -22.81 6.26
CA HIS A 294 -29.80 -23.22 6.30
C HIS A 294 -30.16 -23.79 7.69
N GLU A 295 -29.23 -24.55 8.27
CA GLU A 295 -29.28 -25.05 9.64
C GLU A 295 -27.99 -24.74 10.40
N TYR A 296 -28.03 -24.84 11.73
CA TYR A 296 -26.95 -24.39 12.62
C TYR A 296 -26.40 -25.54 13.48
N GLY A 297 -26.46 -26.78 12.97
CA GLY A 297 -25.96 -27.96 13.68
C GLY A 297 -26.70 -28.20 14.98
N GLN A 298 -25.96 -28.22 16.10
CA GLN A 298 -26.52 -28.48 17.43
C GLN A 298 -27.26 -27.29 18.05
N TRP A 299 -27.13 -26.08 17.50
CA TRP A 299 -27.71 -24.88 18.09
C TRP A 299 -29.06 -24.52 17.48
N PRO A 300 -30.03 -24.06 18.30
CA PRO A 300 -31.23 -23.42 17.79
C PRO A 300 -30.89 -22.19 16.94
N SER A 301 -31.67 -21.93 15.90
CA SER A 301 -31.45 -20.78 15.01
C SER A 301 -31.37 -19.45 15.75
N SER A 302 -32.20 -19.23 16.77
CA SER A 302 -32.18 -18.01 17.58
C SER A 302 -30.87 -17.80 18.34
N GLU A 303 -30.24 -18.88 18.82
CA GLU A 303 -28.96 -18.79 19.54
C GLU A 303 -27.81 -18.53 18.58
N ALA A 304 -27.81 -19.22 17.43
CA ALA A 304 -26.80 -19.03 16.39
C ALA A 304 -26.88 -17.62 15.77
N GLU A 305 -28.08 -17.12 15.49
CA GLU A 305 -28.30 -15.76 15.01
C GLU A 305 -27.82 -14.72 16.01
N ASN A 306 -28.11 -14.90 17.31
CA ASN A 306 -27.63 -14.02 18.37
C ASN A 306 -26.10 -14.08 18.53
N PHE A 307 -25.50 -15.26 18.34
CA PHE A 307 -24.05 -15.40 18.30
C PHE A 307 -23.44 -14.59 17.15
N ILE A 308 -23.94 -14.74 15.92
CA ILE A 308 -23.45 -14.00 14.75
C ILE A 308 -23.62 -12.48 14.96
N TYR A 309 -24.79 -12.06 15.45
CA TYR A 309 -25.09 -10.67 15.78
C TYR A 309 -24.09 -10.11 16.79
N SER A 310 -23.91 -10.79 17.92
CA SER A 310 -23.04 -10.30 19.00
C SER A 310 -21.57 -10.36 18.63
N LEU A 311 -21.16 -11.34 17.82
CA LEU A 311 -19.82 -11.41 17.26
C LEU A 311 -19.55 -10.22 16.34
N ALA A 312 -20.43 -9.92 15.38
CA ALA A 312 -20.27 -8.78 14.48
C ALA A 312 -20.23 -7.44 15.24
N LYS A 313 -21.07 -7.30 16.28
CA LYS A 313 -21.07 -6.15 17.19
C LYS A 313 -19.72 -5.97 17.90
N ASP A 314 -19.18 -7.05 18.47
CA ASP A 314 -17.91 -7.03 19.20
C ASP A 314 -16.70 -6.80 18.26
N ILE A 315 -16.75 -7.33 17.03
CA ILE A 315 -15.73 -7.03 15.99
C ILE A 315 -15.76 -5.55 15.63
N ALA A 316 -16.93 -4.96 15.41
CA ALA A 316 -17.07 -3.53 15.12
C ALA A 316 -16.58 -2.67 16.29
N ALA A 317 -16.80 -3.10 17.53
CA ALA A 317 -16.32 -2.43 18.74
C ALA A 317 -14.79 -2.44 18.90
N LEU A 318 -14.08 -3.29 18.17
CA LEU A 318 -12.62 -3.28 18.06
C LEU A 318 -12.11 -2.39 16.91
N ASP A 319 -12.97 -1.57 16.31
CA ASP A 319 -12.69 -0.70 15.15
C ASP A 319 -12.26 -1.46 13.89
N PHE A 320 -12.66 -2.73 13.72
CA PHE A 320 -12.52 -3.41 12.44
C PHE A 320 -13.61 -2.96 11.47
N ARG A 321 -13.24 -2.81 10.20
CA ARG A 321 -14.18 -2.75 9.08
C ARG A 321 -14.70 -4.15 8.79
N ILE A 322 -15.99 -4.27 8.47
CA ILE A 322 -16.61 -5.57 8.18
C ILE A 322 -17.07 -5.61 6.73
N VAL A 323 -16.67 -6.66 6.02
CA VAL A 323 -17.17 -6.99 4.69
C VAL A 323 -18.07 -8.22 4.81
N SER A 324 -19.23 -8.21 4.15
CA SER A 324 -20.12 -9.38 4.11
C SER A 324 -20.76 -9.55 2.74
N GLY A 325 -20.77 -10.81 2.26
CA GLY A 325 -21.48 -11.23 1.05
C GLY A 325 -23.00 -11.37 1.23
N PHE A 326 -23.51 -11.04 2.42
CA PHE A 326 -24.91 -11.21 2.80
C PHE A 326 -25.40 -12.65 2.61
N GLY A 327 -24.63 -13.61 3.15
CA GLY A 327 -24.97 -15.02 3.06
C GLY A 327 -26.28 -15.37 3.79
N LEU A 328 -26.99 -16.36 3.25
CA LEU A 328 -28.24 -16.86 3.81
C LEU A 328 -28.03 -17.31 5.27
N GLY A 329 -28.92 -16.89 6.17
CA GLY A 329 -28.86 -17.26 7.60
C GLY A 329 -27.74 -16.59 8.41
N VAL A 330 -26.93 -15.72 7.79
CA VAL A 330 -25.80 -15.03 8.47
C VAL A 330 -25.87 -13.52 8.26
N GLY A 331 -26.18 -13.06 7.05
CA GLY A 331 -26.08 -11.66 6.64
C GLY A 331 -26.89 -10.68 7.49
N SER A 332 -28.16 -10.99 7.79
CA SER A 332 -29.03 -10.09 8.57
C SER A 332 -28.52 -9.85 9.99
N SER A 333 -28.00 -10.88 10.65
CA SER A 333 -27.44 -10.79 12.00
C SER A 333 -26.16 -9.97 12.01
N VAL A 334 -25.29 -10.14 11.01
CA VAL A 334 -24.08 -9.33 10.84
C VAL A 334 -24.45 -7.85 10.69
N ILE A 335 -25.36 -7.51 9.78
CA ILE A 335 -25.80 -6.11 9.57
C ILE A 335 -26.31 -5.51 10.88
N THR A 336 -27.21 -6.23 11.56
CA THR A 336 -27.84 -5.73 12.79
C THR A 336 -26.80 -5.44 13.87
N GLY A 337 -25.84 -6.35 14.07
CA GLY A 337 -24.77 -6.19 15.06
C GLY A 337 -23.90 -4.97 14.80
N VAL A 338 -23.51 -4.76 13.55
CA VAL A 338 -22.67 -3.62 13.16
C VAL A 338 -23.44 -2.31 13.26
N LEU A 339 -24.65 -2.23 12.68
CA LEU A 339 -25.46 -1.01 12.70
C LEU A 339 -25.79 -0.57 14.12
N GLU A 340 -26.12 -1.51 15.01
CA GLU A 340 -26.40 -1.19 16.40
C GLU A 340 -25.19 -0.59 17.10
N HIS A 341 -23.99 -1.18 16.94
CA HIS A 341 -22.77 -0.60 17.52
C HIS A 341 -22.50 0.83 17.01
N VAL A 342 -22.61 1.03 15.69
CA VAL A 342 -22.35 2.31 15.04
C VAL A 342 -23.32 3.39 15.53
N TYR A 343 -24.62 3.11 15.50
CA TYR A 343 -25.61 4.10 15.92
C TYR A 343 -25.59 4.34 17.43
N MET A 344 -25.36 3.32 18.26
CA MET A 344 -25.25 3.49 19.72
C MET A 344 -23.99 4.26 20.13
N SER A 345 -22.91 4.20 19.35
CA SER A 345 -21.69 4.98 19.60
C SER A 345 -21.79 6.44 19.14
N GLY A 346 -22.95 6.87 18.65
CA GLY A 346 -23.19 8.22 18.13
C GLY A 346 -22.47 8.52 16.82
N LYS A 347 -21.85 7.51 16.20
CA LYS A 347 -21.19 7.62 14.90
C LYS A 347 -22.24 7.49 13.80
N ARG A 348 -21.97 8.12 12.64
CA ARG A 348 -22.68 7.80 11.40
C ARG A 348 -22.05 6.55 10.81
N LEU A 349 -22.84 5.73 10.12
CA LEU A 349 -22.28 4.65 9.31
C LEU A 349 -21.44 5.27 8.22
N ASP A 350 -20.12 5.19 8.39
CA ASP A 350 -19.17 5.48 7.34
C ASP A 350 -19.28 4.38 6.28
N SER A 351 -19.18 4.74 5.00
CA SER A 351 -19.21 3.78 3.88
C SER A 351 -18.15 2.69 4.02
N ASP A 352 -17.11 2.98 4.79
CA ASP A 352 -15.97 2.11 4.98
C ASP A 352 -16.13 1.14 6.16
N GLN A 353 -17.06 1.39 7.09
CA GLN A 353 -17.20 0.58 8.30
C GLN A 353 -17.93 -0.76 8.05
N LEU A 354 -18.90 -0.76 7.13
CA LEU A 354 -19.64 -1.95 6.71
C LEU A 354 -19.80 -1.98 5.18
N ILE A 355 -19.13 -2.93 4.54
CA ILE A 355 -19.23 -3.14 3.08
C ILE A 355 -20.12 -4.35 2.83
N LEU A 356 -21.30 -4.10 2.24
CA LEU A 356 -22.26 -5.13 1.88
C LEU A 356 -22.21 -5.42 0.38
N ARG A 357 -22.01 -6.69 0.04
CA ARG A 357 -21.90 -7.18 -1.34
C ARG A 357 -22.84 -8.38 -1.53
N PRO A 358 -24.17 -8.16 -1.54
CA PRO A 358 -25.12 -9.25 -1.79
C PRO A 358 -24.91 -9.81 -3.20
N PHE A 359 -25.02 -11.14 -3.33
CA PHE A 359 -24.87 -11.81 -4.62
C PHE A 359 -26.09 -11.58 -5.52
N PRO A 360 -25.88 -11.32 -6.82
CA PRO A 360 -26.97 -11.23 -7.79
C PRO A 360 -27.66 -12.59 -7.92
N GLN A 361 -29.00 -12.60 -7.84
CA GLN A 361 -29.83 -13.82 -7.78
C GLN A 361 -30.30 -14.31 -9.16
N SER A 362 -30.18 -13.49 -10.20
CA SER A 362 -30.70 -13.79 -11.54
C SER A 362 -29.65 -13.53 -12.60
N GLN A 363 -29.55 -14.43 -13.58
CA GLN A 363 -28.72 -14.21 -14.76
C GLN A 363 -29.44 -13.23 -15.69
N ILE A 364 -29.04 -11.96 -15.63
CA ILE A 364 -29.54 -10.90 -16.49
C ILE A 364 -28.34 -10.35 -17.24
N GLY A 365 -28.16 -10.77 -18.50
CA GLY A 365 -27.02 -10.35 -19.34
C GLY A 365 -26.40 -11.49 -20.15
N SER A 366 -25.34 -11.16 -20.88
CA SER A 366 -24.65 -12.05 -21.81
C SER A 366 -23.57 -12.93 -21.18
N ARG A 367 -23.04 -12.55 -20.01
CA ARG A 367 -22.06 -13.34 -19.25
C ARG A 367 -22.75 -14.39 -18.36
N SER A 368 -22.03 -15.45 -18.02
CA SER A 368 -22.58 -16.46 -17.11
C SER A 368 -22.65 -15.92 -15.67
N ILE A 369 -23.66 -16.33 -14.90
CA ILE A 369 -23.78 -15.94 -13.50
C ILE A 369 -22.60 -16.45 -12.66
N ALA A 370 -22.01 -17.58 -13.06
CA ALA A 370 -20.86 -18.18 -12.39
C ALA A 370 -19.58 -17.33 -12.53
N GLU A 371 -19.31 -16.80 -13.73
CA GLU A 371 -18.19 -15.87 -13.97
C GLU A 371 -18.36 -14.59 -13.15
N ILE A 372 -19.56 -13.99 -13.20
CA ILE A 372 -19.88 -12.78 -12.43
C ILE A 372 -19.68 -13.03 -10.94
N TRP A 373 -20.19 -14.14 -10.40
CA TRP A 373 -20.00 -14.48 -8.99
C TRP A 373 -18.54 -14.73 -8.61
N HIS A 374 -17.71 -15.22 -9.53
CA HIS A 374 -16.29 -15.41 -9.26
C HIS A 374 -15.58 -14.05 -9.18
N GLU A 375 -15.74 -13.19 -10.20
CA GLU A 375 -15.17 -11.83 -10.20
C GLU A 375 -15.63 -11.03 -8.97
N TYR A 376 -16.93 -11.09 -8.65
CA TYR A 376 -17.51 -10.38 -7.52
C TYR A 376 -17.01 -10.88 -6.15
N ARG A 377 -16.75 -12.19 -5.99
CA ARG A 377 -16.10 -12.72 -4.78
C ARG A 377 -14.69 -12.21 -4.65
N THR A 378 -13.91 -12.27 -5.73
CA THR A 378 -12.52 -11.81 -5.73
C THR A 378 -12.44 -10.34 -5.37
N ASP A 379 -13.29 -9.49 -5.95
CA ASP A 379 -13.40 -8.08 -5.60
C ASP A 379 -13.74 -7.88 -4.11
N MET A 380 -14.84 -8.50 -3.64
CA MET A 380 -15.28 -8.39 -2.25
C MET A 380 -14.22 -8.83 -1.23
N ILE A 381 -13.55 -9.96 -1.48
CA ILE A 381 -12.53 -10.51 -0.56
C ILE A 381 -11.28 -9.63 -0.55
N SER A 382 -10.96 -8.96 -1.66
CA SER A 382 -9.76 -8.13 -1.80
C SER A 382 -9.67 -7.00 -0.76
N TYR A 383 -10.81 -6.47 -0.31
CA TYR A 383 -10.91 -5.43 0.72
C TYR A 383 -10.47 -5.90 2.12
N SER A 384 -10.43 -7.21 2.35
CA SER A 384 -10.16 -7.82 3.65
C SER A 384 -8.71 -8.28 3.81
N GLY A 385 -8.25 -8.35 5.06
CA GLY A 385 -6.99 -9.00 5.45
C GLY A 385 -7.20 -10.24 6.31
N ILE A 386 -8.39 -10.36 6.90
CA ILE A 386 -8.79 -11.47 7.77
C ILE A 386 -10.14 -11.99 7.25
N VAL A 387 -10.28 -13.31 7.15
CA VAL A 387 -11.55 -13.96 6.82
C VAL A 387 -11.95 -14.86 7.97
N ILE A 388 -13.17 -14.66 8.47
CA ILE A 388 -13.79 -15.55 9.47
C ILE A 388 -14.84 -16.39 8.75
N PHE A 389 -14.74 -17.71 8.88
CA PHE A 389 -15.71 -18.64 8.30
C PHE A 389 -16.64 -19.16 9.39
N LEU A 390 -17.94 -19.11 9.11
CA LEU A 390 -19.01 -19.56 10.00
C LEU A 390 -19.94 -20.53 9.26
N PHE A 391 -20.23 -21.68 9.85
CA PHE A 391 -21.12 -22.72 9.32
C PHE A 391 -20.70 -23.17 7.91
N GLY A 392 -21.56 -22.99 6.90
CA GLY A 392 -21.26 -23.31 5.51
C GLY A 392 -22.07 -24.49 5.00
N ASN A 393 -23.39 -24.39 5.12
CA ASN A 393 -24.34 -25.31 4.51
C ASN A 393 -25.42 -24.53 3.74
N LYS A 394 -26.10 -25.23 2.85
CA LYS A 394 -27.21 -24.71 2.05
C LYS A 394 -28.21 -25.82 1.74
N LEU A 395 -29.45 -25.43 1.46
CA LEU A 395 -30.47 -26.35 0.97
C LEU A 395 -30.32 -26.54 -0.55
N LYS A 396 -30.22 -27.78 -1.01
CA LYS A 396 -30.23 -28.14 -2.44
C LYS A 396 -31.06 -29.41 -2.63
N ASN A 397 -32.12 -29.33 -3.43
CA ASN A 397 -33.05 -30.44 -3.65
C ASN A 397 -33.59 -31.04 -2.33
N ASP A 398 -34.01 -30.16 -1.40
CA ASP A 398 -34.51 -30.53 -0.07
C ASP A 398 -33.52 -31.26 0.87
N GLU A 399 -32.26 -31.35 0.48
CA GLU A 399 -31.18 -31.87 1.31
C GLU A 399 -30.22 -30.76 1.72
N VAL A 400 -29.76 -30.82 2.97
CA VAL A 400 -28.72 -29.92 3.46
C VAL A 400 -27.38 -30.44 2.95
N VAL A 401 -26.71 -29.62 2.16
CA VAL A 401 -25.40 -29.90 1.58
C VAL A 401 -24.40 -28.81 1.98
N LEU A 402 -23.11 -29.11 1.86
CA LEU A 402 -22.05 -28.14 2.12
C LEU A 402 -22.11 -26.96 1.13
N SER A 403 -21.80 -25.77 1.63
CA SER A 403 -21.79 -24.54 0.83
C SER A 403 -20.54 -24.48 -0.05
N ASP A 404 -20.69 -24.80 -1.32
CA ASP A 404 -19.67 -24.58 -2.37
C ASP A 404 -19.24 -23.11 -2.47
N GLY A 405 -20.14 -22.15 -2.19
CA GLY A 405 -19.83 -20.73 -2.15
C GLY A 405 -18.80 -20.40 -1.08
N LEU A 406 -18.96 -20.95 0.14
CA LEU A 406 -18.03 -20.72 1.24
C LEU A 406 -16.65 -21.35 0.96
N ILE A 407 -16.61 -22.55 0.35
CA ILE A 407 -15.35 -23.19 -0.07
C ILE A 407 -14.62 -22.32 -1.11
N LYS A 408 -15.32 -21.77 -2.11
CA LYS A 408 -14.72 -20.85 -3.08
C LYS A 408 -14.16 -19.60 -2.43
N GLU A 409 -14.83 -19.05 -1.42
CA GLU A 409 -14.34 -17.90 -0.66
C GLU A 409 -13.07 -18.26 0.12
N TYR A 410 -12.99 -19.46 0.69
CA TYR A 410 -11.77 -19.99 1.31
C TYR A 410 -10.61 -20.11 0.31
N GLU A 411 -10.86 -20.68 -0.87
CA GLU A 411 -9.82 -20.84 -1.91
C GLU A 411 -9.28 -19.48 -2.37
N ILE A 412 -10.17 -18.51 -2.62
CA ILE A 412 -9.78 -17.14 -3.01
C ILE A 412 -8.99 -16.47 -1.88
N ALA A 413 -9.45 -16.60 -0.63
CA ALA A 413 -8.78 -16.00 0.52
C ALA A 413 -7.38 -16.60 0.73
N LYS A 414 -7.24 -17.92 0.61
CA LYS A 414 -5.96 -18.64 0.69
C LYS A 414 -5.01 -18.20 -0.42
N ALA A 415 -5.48 -18.11 -1.67
CA ALA A 415 -4.69 -17.66 -2.80
C ALA A 415 -4.19 -16.21 -2.68
N ASN A 416 -4.94 -15.35 -1.97
CA ASN A 416 -4.59 -13.95 -1.72
C ASN A 416 -3.80 -13.73 -0.42
N ASN A 417 -3.30 -14.81 0.22
CA ASN A 417 -2.54 -14.79 1.47
C ASN A 417 -3.26 -14.03 2.60
N LEU A 418 -4.57 -14.21 2.69
CA LEU A 418 -5.35 -13.68 3.81
C LEU A 418 -5.18 -14.53 5.06
N LEU A 419 -5.42 -13.91 6.22
CA LEU A 419 -5.48 -14.65 7.47
C LEU A 419 -6.82 -15.39 7.56
N LEU A 420 -6.76 -16.72 7.69
CA LEU A 420 -7.93 -17.59 7.63
C LEU A 420 -8.31 -18.04 9.05
N LEU A 421 -9.51 -17.69 9.49
CA LEU A 421 -10.04 -17.99 10.82
C LEU A 421 -11.34 -18.80 10.73
N PRO A 422 -11.28 -20.11 10.41
CA PRO A 422 -12.46 -20.96 10.42
C PRO A 422 -12.89 -21.27 11.85
N VAL A 423 -14.14 -20.95 12.20
CA VAL A 423 -14.74 -21.33 13.48
C VAL A 423 -15.24 -22.77 13.38
N GLY A 424 -14.32 -23.73 13.43
CA GLY A 424 -14.59 -25.15 13.20
C GLY A 424 -15.77 -25.71 14.01
N ALA A 425 -15.97 -25.23 15.24
CA ALA A 425 -17.10 -25.56 16.10
C ALA A 425 -18.46 -25.34 15.41
N THR A 426 -18.57 -24.39 14.48
CA THR A 426 -19.80 -24.14 13.70
C THR A 426 -20.14 -25.22 12.66
N GLU A 427 -19.33 -26.28 12.57
CA GLU A 427 -19.53 -27.46 11.72
C GLU A 427 -19.56 -27.17 10.20
N TYR A 428 -20.04 -28.15 9.41
CA TYR A 428 -20.19 -28.08 7.95
C TYR A 428 -18.88 -27.73 7.21
N ALA A 429 -18.94 -26.89 6.17
CA ALA A 429 -17.78 -26.56 5.36
C ALA A 429 -16.68 -25.87 6.19
N THR A 430 -17.05 -25.10 7.21
CA THR A 430 -16.09 -24.46 8.12
C THR A 430 -15.27 -25.48 8.91
N ARG A 431 -15.88 -26.60 9.34
CA ARG A 431 -15.17 -27.70 10.00
C ARG A 431 -14.15 -28.38 9.07
N GLU A 432 -14.50 -28.58 7.81
CA GLU A 432 -13.59 -29.13 6.80
C GLU A 432 -12.39 -28.21 6.57
N ILE A 433 -12.64 -26.90 6.46
CA ILE A 433 -11.58 -25.89 6.34
C ILE A 433 -10.68 -25.91 7.57
N TYR A 434 -11.24 -25.85 8.78
CA TYR A 434 -10.47 -25.91 10.03
C TYR A 434 -9.59 -27.16 10.09
N SER A 435 -10.17 -28.33 9.81
CA SER A 435 -9.46 -29.61 9.85
C SER A 435 -8.34 -29.68 8.81
N THR A 436 -8.55 -29.08 7.64
CA THR A 436 -7.54 -28.99 6.57
C THR A 436 -6.37 -28.10 7.00
N LEU A 437 -6.64 -26.89 7.50
CA LEU A 437 -5.61 -25.97 7.96
C LEU A 437 -4.81 -26.53 9.15
N MET A 438 -5.46 -27.25 10.06
CA MET A 438 -4.77 -27.95 11.16
C MET A 438 -3.82 -29.02 10.66
N LYS A 439 -4.22 -29.83 9.68
CA LYS A 439 -3.36 -30.87 9.07
C LYS A 439 -2.19 -30.27 8.30
N GLU A 440 -2.39 -29.12 7.68
CA GLU A 440 -1.34 -28.38 6.96
C GLU A 440 -0.36 -27.66 7.91
N GLY A 441 -0.60 -27.65 9.22
CA GLY A 441 0.22 -26.89 10.18
C GLY A 441 0.07 -25.37 10.02
N TYR A 442 -1.00 -24.90 9.37
CA TYR A 442 -1.22 -23.48 9.06
C TYR A 442 -1.19 -22.59 10.30
N PHE A 443 -1.74 -23.07 11.42
CA PHE A 443 -1.82 -22.30 12.66
C PHE A 443 -0.51 -22.29 13.48
N ASP A 444 0.51 -23.00 13.02
CA ASP A 444 1.84 -23.02 13.63
C ASP A 444 2.82 -22.08 12.89
N SER A 445 2.31 -21.31 11.92
CA SER A 445 3.07 -20.36 11.12
C SER A 445 3.35 -19.05 11.88
N ALA A 446 4.27 -18.23 11.34
CA ALA A 446 4.70 -16.98 11.97
C ALA A 446 3.59 -15.90 12.03
N GLU A 447 2.52 -16.06 11.26
CA GLU A 447 1.36 -15.18 11.23
C GLU A 447 0.54 -15.21 12.51
N PHE A 448 0.66 -16.28 13.31
CA PHE A 448 -0.06 -16.49 14.56
C PHE A 448 0.89 -16.39 15.76
N PRO A 449 0.62 -15.50 16.72
CA PRO A 449 1.38 -15.48 17.97
C PRO A 449 1.30 -16.82 18.71
N VAL A 450 2.35 -17.22 19.42
CA VAL A 450 2.39 -18.50 20.18
C VAL A 450 1.18 -18.66 21.12
N HIS A 451 0.76 -17.57 21.75
CA HIS A 451 -0.39 -17.57 22.68
C HIS A 451 -1.76 -17.63 21.98
N ALA A 452 -1.81 -17.46 20.65
CA ALA A 452 -3.02 -17.58 19.85
C ALA A 452 -3.50 -19.02 19.72
N ARG A 453 -2.60 -20.00 19.89
CA ARG A 453 -2.91 -21.43 19.72
C ARG A 453 -4.08 -21.89 20.59
N LYS A 454 -4.14 -21.44 21.84
CA LYS A 454 -5.24 -21.78 22.76
C LYS A 454 -6.61 -21.29 22.25
N TYR A 455 -6.66 -20.15 21.55
CA TYR A 455 -7.90 -19.63 20.99
C TYR A 455 -8.28 -20.42 19.74
N ILE A 456 -7.29 -20.77 18.90
CA ILE A 456 -7.49 -21.58 17.70
C ILE A 456 -8.04 -22.96 18.07
N ASP A 457 -7.47 -23.62 19.08
CA ASP A 457 -7.97 -24.92 19.55
C ASP A 457 -9.43 -24.80 20.06
N GLN A 458 -9.79 -23.69 20.72
CA GLN A 458 -11.17 -23.39 21.13
C GLN A 458 -12.11 -23.17 19.94
N LEU A 459 -11.65 -22.57 18.84
CA LEU A 459 -12.44 -22.44 17.62
C LEU A 459 -12.78 -23.82 17.02
N GLY A 460 -11.97 -24.84 17.30
CA GLY A 460 -12.19 -26.21 16.85
C GLY A 460 -13.00 -27.09 17.81
N ASP A 461 -13.29 -26.67 19.03
CA ASP A 461 -13.96 -27.51 20.01
C ASP A 461 -15.48 -27.58 19.75
N ALA A 462 -15.96 -28.73 19.26
CA ALA A 462 -17.39 -28.96 19.01
C ALA A 462 -18.25 -28.90 20.29
N ASN A 463 -17.64 -29.05 21.47
CA ASN A 463 -18.35 -29.02 22.75
C ASN A 463 -18.36 -27.61 23.38
N ALA A 464 -17.65 -26.65 22.81
CA ALA A 464 -17.62 -25.29 23.33
C ALA A 464 -18.96 -24.58 23.10
N ASP A 465 -19.41 -23.81 24.09
CA ASP A 465 -20.58 -22.96 23.94
C ASP A 465 -20.28 -21.74 23.04
N LEU A 466 -21.33 -21.16 22.45
CA LEU A 466 -21.21 -20.01 21.54
C LEU A 466 -20.56 -18.78 22.21
N SER A 467 -20.70 -18.63 23.53
CA SER A 467 -20.08 -17.53 24.28
C SER A 467 -18.55 -17.68 24.36
N THR A 468 -18.08 -18.89 24.61
CA THR A 468 -16.66 -19.27 24.67
C THR A 468 -16.04 -19.13 23.28
N ILE A 469 -16.72 -19.63 22.24
CA ILE A 469 -16.29 -19.48 20.86
C ILE A 469 -16.18 -18.00 20.48
N LYS A 470 -17.19 -17.18 20.80
CA LYS A 470 -17.15 -15.74 20.53
C LYS A 470 -15.95 -15.08 21.20
N LYS A 471 -15.74 -15.38 22.48
CA LYS A 471 -14.60 -14.84 23.24
C LYS A 471 -13.27 -15.24 22.60
N ALA A 472 -13.12 -16.50 22.17
CA ALA A 472 -11.92 -16.97 21.48
C ALA A 472 -11.66 -16.19 20.18
N VAL A 473 -12.69 -15.97 19.35
CA VAL A 473 -12.57 -15.16 18.12
C VAL A 473 -12.11 -13.73 18.45
N ILE A 474 -12.76 -13.08 19.43
CA ILE A 474 -12.45 -11.69 19.81
C ILE A 474 -11.04 -11.56 20.39
N ASP A 475 -10.63 -12.47 21.25
CA ASP A 475 -9.29 -12.44 21.85
C ASP A 475 -8.20 -12.79 20.81
N LEU A 476 -8.52 -13.66 19.84
CA LEU A 476 -7.66 -13.91 18.68
C LEU A 476 -7.50 -12.65 17.83
N LEU A 477 -8.59 -11.96 17.47
CA LEU A 477 -8.52 -10.70 16.70
C LEU A 477 -7.70 -9.62 17.41
N LYS A 478 -7.81 -9.49 18.75
CA LYS A 478 -6.99 -8.56 19.53
C LYS A 478 -5.50 -8.90 19.49
N SER A 479 -5.15 -10.19 19.42
CA SER A 479 -3.75 -10.63 19.32
C SER A 479 -3.14 -10.42 17.93
N LEU A 480 -3.98 -10.22 16.92
CA LEU A 480 -3.59 -10.07 15.51
C LEU A 480 -3.55 -8.59 15.06
N LYS A 481 -4.05 -7.69 15.90
CA LYS A 481 -4.03 -6.23 15.73
C LYS A 481 -2.72 -5.67 16.28
#